data_AF-A0A6M0D3D1-F1
#
_entry.id   AF-A0A6M0D3D1-F1
#
_cell.length_a   1.000
_cell.length_b   1.000
_cell.length_c   1.000
_cell.angle_alpha   90.00
_cell.angle_beta   90.00
_cell.angle_gamma   90.00
#
_symmetry.space_group_name_H-M   'P 1'
#
loop_
_entity.id
_entity.type
_entity.pdbx_description
1 polymer ?
#
loop_
_entity_poly.entity_id
_entity_poly.type
_entity_poly.pdbx_seq_one_letter_code
_entity_poly.pdbx_strand_id
1 'polypeptide(L)' 'LAQPQALPLQGLRWLAGPERIESGWWDGGDVRRDYYLVETPAGQRGWAYRCVGESGPLWLQGWFA' A
#
# COMPACT_ATOMS: atom_id res chain seq x y z
N LEU A 1 6.38 -17.81 5.09
CA LEU A 1 5.98 -16.64 4.27
C LEU A 1 6.31 -15.37 5.06
N ALA A 2 6.81 -14.33 4.41
CA ALA A 2 7.03 -13.03 5.06
C ALA A 2 5.69 -12.47 5.53
N GLN A 3 5.64 -11.96 6.76
CA GLN A 3 4.45 -11.31 7.27
C GLN A 3 4.32 -9.91 6.63
N PRO A 4 3.08 -9.44 6.36
CA PRO A 4 2.87 -8.09 5.86
C PRO A 4 3.46 -7.07 6.84
N GLN A 5 4.28 -6.15 6.31
CA GLN A 5 4.94 -5.12 7.11
C GLN A 5 4.11 -3.85 7.08
N ALA A 6 3.71 -3.36 8.25
CA ALA A 6 3.10 -2.05 8.38
C ALA A 6 4.14 -0.94 8.18
N LEU A 7 3.79 0.08 7.39
CA LEU A 7 4.60 1.26 7.14
C LEU A 7 4.15 2.40 8.07
N PRO A 8 5.05 2.95 8.90
CA PRO A 8 4.76 4.17 9.63
C PRO A 8 4.59 5.32 8.63
N LEU A 9 3.47 6.03 8.74
CA LEU A 9 3.17 7.16 7.84
C LEU A 9 4.02 8.40 8.15
N GLN A 10 4.64 8.46 9.33
CA GLN A 10 5.46 9.59 9.74
C GLN A 10 6.71 9.72 8.84
N GLY A 11 6.86 10.88 8.21
CA GLY A 11 7.99 11.16 7.30
C GLY A 11 7.88 10.50 5.94
N LEU A 12 6.83 9.72 5.67
CA LEU A 12 6.58 9.11 4.37
C LEU A 12 6.03 10.17 3.40
N ARG A 13 6.63 10.28 2.21
CA ARG A 13 6.14 11.17 1.15
C ARG A 13 5.33 10.38 0.13
N TRP A 14 4.15 10.88 -0.21
CA TRP A 14 3.33 10.33 -1.28
C TRP A 14 3.84 10.86 -2.62
N LEU A 15 4.23 9.95 -3.52
CA LEU A 15 4.66 10.29 -4.86
C LEU A 15 3.53 10.13 -5.88
N ALA A 16 2.64 9.15 -5.68
CA ALA A 16 1.46 8.90 -6.52
C ALA A 16 0.37 8.11 -5.78
N GLY A 17 -0.84 8.12 -6.34
CA GLY A 17 -2.00 7.39 -5.84
C GLY A 17 -3.09 8.27 -5.19
N PRO A 18 -4.21 7.67 -4.73
CA PRO A 18 -4.47 6.23 -4.76
C PRO A 18 -4.77 5.70 -6.16
N GLU A 19 -4.13 4.60 -6.54
CA GLU A 19 -4.56 3.73 -7.64
C GLU A 19 -5.33 2.55 -7.03
N ARG A 20 -6.61 2.41 -7.41
CA ARG A 20 -7.47 1.35 -6.87
C ARG A 20 -7.38 0.10 -7.73
N ILE A 21 -7.06 -1.02 -7.08
CA ILE A 21 -7.17 -2.35 -7.68
C ILE A 21 -8.21 -3.13 -6.90
N GLU A 22 -9.20 -3.61 -7.63
CA GLU A 22 -10.23 -4.52 -7.14
C GLU A 22 -9.97 -5.89 -7.76
N SER A 23 -10.18 -6.98 -7.03
CA SER A 23 -10.06 -8.34 -7.51
C SER A 23 -11.04 -9.26 -6.78
N GLY A 24 -11.30 -10.47 -7.28
CA GLY A 24 -12.21 -11.41 -6.62
C GLY A 24 -13.70 -11.04 -6.71
N TRP A 25 -14.06 -10.14 -7.63
CA TRP A 25 -15.46 -9.73 -7.82
C TRP A 25 -16.35 -10.84 -8.40
N TRP A 26 -15.76 -11.88 -9.00
CA TRP A 26 -16.48 -13.00 -9.60
C TRP A 26 -16.65 -14.22 -8.68
N ASP A 27 -15.88 -14.32 -7.58
CA ASP A 27 -15.90 -15.48 -6.66
C ASP A 27 -16.27 -15.11 -5.21
N GLY A 28 -16.64 -13.84 -4.97
CA GLY A 28 -17.01 -13.35 -3.64
C GLY A 28 -15.81 -13.09 -2.73
N GLY A 29 -14.58 -13.30 -3.21
CA GLY A 29 -13.34 -12.93 -2.54
C GLY A 29 -12.93 -11.48 -2.81
N ASP A 30 -13.90 -10.56 -2.76
CA ASP A 30 -13.70 -9.17 -3.18
C ASP A 30 -12.61 -8.48 -2.34
N VAL A 31 -11.50 -8.15 -2.98
CA VAL A 31 -10.36 -7.43 -2.40
C VAL A 31 -10.25 -6.09 -3.09
N ARG A 32 -10.44 -5.01 -2.33
CA ARG A 32 -10.29 -3.64 -2.83
C ARG A 32 -9.17 -2.95 -2.09
N ARG A 33 -8.12 -2.57 -2.81
CA ARG A 33 -6.93 -1.94 -2.24
C ARG A 33 -6.63 -0.64 -2.95
N ASP A 34 -6.31 0.37 -2.16
CA ASP A 34 -5.72 1.61 -2.65
C ASP A 34 -4.20 1.48 -2.55
N TYR A 35 -3.54 1.50 -3.70
CA TYR A 35 -2.08 1.48 -3.82
C TYR A 35 -1.52 2.89 -3.96
N TYR A 36 -0.36 3.08 -3.36
CA TYR A 36 0.35 4.35 -3.33
C TYR A 36 1.83 4.13 -3.59
N LEU A 37 2.41 5.04 -4.37
CA LEU A 37 3.86 5.13 -4.49
C LEU A 37 4.36 6.03 -3.38
N VAL A 38 5.26 5.52 -2.55
CA VAL A 38 5.78 6.21 -1.37
C VAL A 38 7.30 6.33 -1.40
N GLU A 39 7.82 7.37 -0.74
CA GLU A 39 9.26 7.58 -0.54
C GLU A 39 9.54 7.84 0.94
N THR A 40 10.57 7.19 1.49
CA THR A 40 11.00 7.40 2.88
C THR A 40 11.89 8.65 2.99
N PRO A 41 12.14 9.17 4.20
CA PRO A 41 13.12 10.25 4.40
C PRO A 41 14.54 9.91 3.91
N ALA A 42 14.86 8.62 3.81
CA ALA A 42 16.15 8.14 3.29
C ALA A 42 16.18 8.04 1.75
N GLY A 43 15.10 8.42 1.05
CA GLY A 43 15.01 8.37 -0.41
C GLY A 43 14.61 7.01 -0.99
N GLN A 44 14.38 6.00 -0.15
CA GLN A 44 13.93 4.67 -0.61
C GLN A 44 12.48 4.74 -1.08
N ARG A 45 12.18 4.14 -2.24
CA ARG A 45 10.85 4.16 -2.85
C ARG A 45 10.20 2.80 -2.83
N GLY A 46 8.87 2.76 -2.72
CA GLY A 46 8.15 1.50 -2.66
C GLY A 46 6.67 1.63 -2.96
N TRP A 47 6.06 0.48 -3.21
CA TRP A 47 4.62 0.34 -3.29
C TRP A 47 4.06 -0.02 -1.92
N ALA A 48 3.00 0.69 -1.53
CA ALA A 48 2.30 0.46 -0.28
C ALA A 48 0.78 0.49 -0.53
N TYR A 49 0.01 -0.25 0.26
CA TYR A 49 -1.44 -0.33 0.08
C TYR A 49 -2.22 -0.33 1.39
N ARG A 50 -3.51 -0.03 1.32
CA ARG A 50 -4.49 -0.31 2.39
C ARG A 50 -5.80 -0.78 1.79
N CYS A 51 -6.57 -1.54 2.54
CA CYS A 51 -7.91 -1.90 2.10
C CYS A 51 -8.80 -0.64 2.06
N VAL A 52 -9.72 -0.60 1.11
CA VAL A 52 -10.68 0.51 0.99
C VAL A 52 -11.54 0.58 2.25
N GLY A 53 -11.67 1.77 2.83
CA GLY A 53 -12.45 2.00 4.04
C GLY A 53 -11.68 1.77 5.35
N GLU A 54 -10.45 1.25 5.30
CA GLU A 54 -9.60 1.15 6.49
C GLU A 54 -8.90 2.48 6.79
N SER A 55 -8.91 2.86 8.06
CA SER A 55 -8.15 4.01 8.59
C SER A 55 -6.77 3.62 9.16
N GLY A 56 -6.35 2.37 8.92
CA GLY A 56 -5.14 1.76 9.47
C GLY A 56 -3.84 2.18 8.77
N PRO A 57 -2.71 1.54 9.13
CA PRO A 57 -1.43 1.79 8.47
C PRO A 57 -1.48 1.36 7.00
N LEU A 58 -0.52 1.87 6.22
CA LEU A 58 -0.21 1.25 4.94
C LEU A 58 0.55 -0.06 5.15
N TRP A 59 0.32 -1.03 4.30
CA TRP A 59 1.08 -2.27 4.21
C TRP A 59 2.06 -2.18 3.06
N LEU A 60 3.33 -2.54 3.31
CA LEU A 60 4.36 -2.59 2.29
C LEU A 60 4.12 -3.76 1.33
N GLN A 61 4.01 -3.48 0.04
CA GLN A 61 4.08 -4.49 -1.02
C GLN A 61 5.55 -4.82 -1.34
N GLY A 62 6.40 -3.79 -1.44
CA GLY A 62 7.82 -3.95 -1.68
C GLY A 62 8.54 -2.63 -1.97
N TRP A 63 9.81 -2.56 -1.59
CA TRP A 63 10.71 -1.47 -1.94
C TRP A 63 11.35 -1.70 -3.31
N PHE A 64 11.68 -0.63 -4.01
CA PHE A 64 12.44 -0.63 -5.25
C PHE A 64 13.26 0.67 -5.37
N ALA A 65 14.44 0.54 -5.98
CA ALA A 65 15.55 1.51 -5.94
C ALA A 65 16.34 1.51 -4.61
#